data_AF-A0A4Q9R908-F1
#
_entry.id   AF-A0A4Q9R908-F1
#
_cell.length_a   1.000
_cell.length_b   1.000
_cell.length_c   1.000
_cell.angle_alpha   90.00
_cell.angle_beta   90.00
_cell.angle_gamma   90.00
#
_symmetry.space_group_name_H-M   'P 1'
#
loop_
_entity.id
_entity.type
_entity.pdbx_description
1 polymer ?
#
loop_
_entity_poly.entity_id
_entity_poly.type
_entity_poly.pdbx_seq_one_letter_code
_entity_poly.pdbx_strand_id
1 'polypeptide(L)' 'MSHREKDQHWSLESLTKAYQQGYMAGLTGQSAQSQPFAASVPAAAWEAGWVDGEGQRRLSEEKLNRTPSANRKRA' A
#
# COMPACT_ATOMS: atom_id res chain seq x y z
N MET A 1 36.37 19.90 -6.97
CA MET A 1 35.41 19.86 -5.85
C MET A 1 34.15 19.19 -6.36
N SER A 2 33.91 17.94 -5.93
CA SER A 2 32.85 17.09 -6.47
C SER A 2 31.49 17.58 -5.99
N HIS A 3 30.62 17.89 -6.94
CA HIS A 3 29.27 18.37 -6.73
C HIS A 3 28.34 17.18 -6.44
N ARG A 4 27.40 17.37 -5.49
CA ARG A 4 26.12 16.64 -5.34
C ARG A 4 26.05 15.42 -4.42
N GLU A 5 26.68 15.49 -3.26
CA GLU A 5 26.17 14.79 -2.07
C GLU A 5 25.34 15.80 -1.28
N LYS A 6 24.17 16.17 -1.84
CA LYS A 6 23.06 16.71 -1.04
C LYS A 6 22.16 15.52 -0.74
N ASP A 7 22.70 14.60 0.05
CA ASP A 7 22.11 13.86 1.17
C ASP A 7 20.58 13.86 1.31
N GLN A 8 19.86 13.58 0.24
CA GLN A 8 18.54 12.97 0.38
C GLN A 8 18.79 11.49 0.63
N HIS A 9 19.26 11.18 1.84
CA HIS A 9 19.48 9.80 2.31
C HIS A 9 18.14 9.12 2.55
N TRP A 10 17.44 8.75 1.48
CA TRP A 10 16.37 7.78 1.59
C TRP A 10 17.02 6.43 1.83
N SER A 11 17.24 6.11 3.11
CA SER A 11 17.67 4.77 3.50
C SER A 11 16.63 3.75 3.01
N LEU A 12 17.08 2.54 2.74
CA LEU A 12 16.19 1.43 2.40
C LEU A 12 15.07 1.29 3.44
N GLU A 13 15.36 1.53 4.72
CA GLU A 13 14.36 1.56 5.79
C GLU A 13 13.32 2.66 5.62
N SER A 14 13.71 3.89 5.23
CA SER A 14 12.76 4.97 4.98
C SER A 14 11.80 4.65 3.82
N LEU A 15 12.32 4.04 2.75
CA LEU A 15 11.49 3.59 1.62
C LEU A 15 10.60 2.41 2.01
N THR A 16 11.13 1.47 2.78
CA THR A 16 10.37 0.31 3.30
C THR A 16 9.23 0.77 4.20
N LYS A 17 9.48 1.75 5.07
CA LYS A 17 8.46 2.36 5.94
C LYS A 17 7.38 3.06 5.11
N ALA A 18 7.78 3.85 4.11
CA ALA A 18 6.83 4.52 3.21
C ALA A 18 5.94 3.49 2.50
N TYR A 19 6.53 2.44 1.94
CA TYR A 19 5.79 1.34 1.32
C TYR A 19 4.81 0.66 2.30
N GLN A 20 5.28 0.29 3.50
CA GLN A 20 4.43 -0.35 4.51
C GLN A 20 3.26 0.54 4.94
N GLN A 21 3.50 1.84 5.11
CA GLN A 21 2.47 2.82 5.43
C GLN A 21 1.44 2.93 4.30
N GLY A 22 1.90 2.96 3.05
CA GLY A 22 1.03 2.94 1.87
C GLY A 22 0.16 1.69 1.83
N TYR A 23 0.78 0.52 2.01
CA TYR A 23 0.10 -0.76 2.03
C TYR A 23 -1.02 -0.83 3.08
N MET A 24 -0.76 -0.34 4.29
CA MET A 24 -1.80 -0.24 5.32
C MET A 24 -2.91 0.72 4.96
N ALA A 25 -2.59 1.87 4.35
CA ALA A 25 -3.58 2.83 3.90
C ALA A 25 -4.48 2.23 2.79
N GLY A 26 -3.91 1.50 1.85
CA GLY A 26 -4.67 0.80 0.80
C GLY A 26 -5.56 -0.30 1.38
N LEU A 27 -5.04 -1.10 2.32
CA LEU A 27 -5.83 -2.15 2.99
C LEU A 27 -7.03 -1.61 3.77
N THR A 28 -6.93 -0.40 4.30
CA THR A 28 -8.01 0.25 5.08
C THR A 28 -8.94 1.09 4.21
N GLY A 29 -8.72 1.15 2.90
CA GLY A 29 -9.53 1.95 1.97
C GLY A 29 -9.31 3.46 2.11
N GLN A 30 -8.19 3.89 2.69
CA GLN A 30 -7.81 5.31 2.75
C GLN A 30 -7.45 5.81 1.36
N SER A 31 -7.62 7.12 1.11
CA SER A 31 -7.26 7.73 -0.19
C SER A 31 -5.75 7.85 -0.38
N ALA A 32 -5.27 7.59 -1.60
CA ALA A 32 -3.89 7.86 -2.02
C ALA A 32 -3.47 9.33 -1.81
N GLN A 33 -4.43 10.26 -1.78
CA GLN A 33 -4.17 11.68 -1.57
C GLN A 33 -3.83 12.04 -0.12
N SER A 34 -4.02 11.11 0.83
CA SER A 34 -3.67 11.32 2.25
C SER A 34 -2.17 11.11 2.53
N GLN A 35 -1.35 10.90 1.50
CA GLN A 35 0.07 10.64 1.71
C GLN A 35 0.78 11.85 2.37
N PRO A 36 1.65 11.61 3.37
CA PRO A 36 2.38 12.68 4.04
C PRO A 36 3.61 13.16 3.26
N PHE A 37 3.98 12.46 2.18
CA PHE A 37 5.19 12.75 1.41
C PHE A 37 4.88 13.74 0.28
N ALA A 38 5.66 14.81 0.17
CA ALA A 38 5.70 15.63 -1.05
C ALA A 38 6.25 14.80 -2.22
N ALA A 39 5.94 15.15 -3.47
CA ALA A 39 6.34 14.42 -4.69
C ALA A 39 7.86 14.10 -4.69
N SER A 40 8.19 12.89 -4.24
CA SER A 40 9.55 12.45 -3.91
C SER A 40 9.64 10.92 -3.99
N VAL A 41 10.84 10.35 -3.92
CA VAL A 41 11.05 8.89 -3.98
C VAL A 41 10.27 8.13 -2.88
N PRO A 42 10.18 8.61 -1.62
CA PRO A 42 9.29 8.01 -0.62
C PRO A 42 7.80 8.06 -0.98
N ALA A 43 7.35 9.12 -1.67
CA ALA A 43 5.96 9.20 -2.15
C ALA A 43 5.68 8.06 -3.14
N ALA A 44 6.60 7.82 -4.09
CA ALA A 44 6.46 6.72 -5.04
C ALA A 44 6.45 5.34 -4.34
N ALA A 45 7.28 5.14 -3.31
CA ALA A 45 7.28 3.91 -2.52
C ALA A 45 5.97 3.72 -1.75
N TRP A 46 5.44 4.79 -1.16
CA TRP A 46 4.15 4.80 -0.48
C TRP A 46 3.01 4.49 -1.44
N GLU A 47 2.98 5.13 -2.62
CA GLU A 47 1.97 4.90 -3.65
C GLU A 47 1.98 3.45 -4.14
N ALA A 48 3.17 2.88 -4.37
CA ALA A 48 3.30 1.46 -4.73
C ALA A 48 2.69 0.56 -3.66
N GLY A 49 3.02 0.79 -2.39
CA GLY A 49 2.42 0.06 -1.27
C GLY A 49 0.90 0.21 -1.22
N TRP A 50 0.39 1.43 -1.42
CA TRP A 50 -1.05 1.71 -1.42
C TRP A 50 -1.80 0.96 -2.51
N VAL A 51 -1.27 0.95 -3.73
CA VAL A 51 -1.86 0.20 -4.86
C VAL A 51 -1.93 -1.29 -4.53
N ASP A 52 -0.85 -1.85 -3.98
CA ASP A 52 -0.81 -3.27 -3.58
C ASP A 52 -1.81 -3.57 -2.46
N GLY A 53 -1.91 -2.71 -1.45
CA GLY A 53 -2.85 -2.85 -0.33
C GLY A 53 -4.32 -2.76 -0.77
N GLU A 54 -4.63 -1.81 -1.63
CA GLU A 54 -5.97 -1.63 -2.21
C GLU A 54 -6.36 -2.83 -3.09
N GLY A 55 -5.42 -3.35 -3.88
CA GLY A 55 -5.60 -4.58 -4.64
C GLY A 55 -5.92 -5.77 -3.73
N GLN A 56 -5.18 -5.93 -2.63
CA GLN A 56 -5.41 -7.00 -1.65
C GLN A 56 -6.76 -6.86 -0.94
N ARG A 57 -7.17 -5.64 -0.58
CA ARG A 57 -8.50 -5.38 -0.01
C ARG A 57 -9.60 -5.83 -0.97
N ARG A 58 -9.53 -5.42 -2.23
CA ARG A 58 -10.51 -5.81 -3.27
C ARG A 58 -10.53 -7.32 -3.51
N LEU A 59 -9.37 -7.96 -3.56
CA LEU A 59 -9.28 -9.42 -3.70
C LEU A 59 -9.88 -10.15 -2.50
N SER A 60 -9.70 -9.62 -1.30
CA SER A 60 -10.30 -10.17 -0.08
C SER A 60 -11.82 -10.04 -0.07
N GLU A 61 -12.34 -8.90 -0.52
CA GLU A 61 -13.77 -8.66 -0.71
C GLU A 61 -14.35 -9.58 -1.79
N GLU A 62 -13.67 -9.73 -2.92
CA GLU A 62 -14.11 -10.66 -3.96
C GLU A 62 -14.13 -12.11 -3.44
N LYS A 63 -13.10 -12.55 -2.71
CA LYS A 63 -13.08 -13.89 -2.09
C LYS A 63 -14.23 -14.09 -1.12
N LEU A 64 -14.56 -13.07 -0.31
CA LEU A 64 -15.71 -13.11 0.61
C LEU A 64 -17.04 -13.18 -0.15
N ASN A 65 -17.19 -12.43 -1.23
CA ASN A 65 -18.39 -12.46 -2.06
C ASN A 65 -18.52 -13.74 -2.89
N ARG A 66 -17.41 -14.43 -3.16
CA ARG A 66 -17.38 -15.69 -3.93
C ARG A 66 -17.47 -16.93 -3.06
N THR A 67 -17.38 -16.84 -1.73
CA THR A 67 -17.81 -17.95 -0.87
C THR A 67 -19.33 -18.10 -0.98
N PRO A 68 -19.85 -19.15 -1.66
CA PRO A 68 -21.26 -19.42 -1.58
C PRO A 68 -21.54 -19.76 -0.13
N SER A 69 -22.63 -19.20 0.40
CA SER A 69 -23.23 -19.67 1.65
C SER A 69 -23.49 -21.17 1.51
N ALA A 70 -22.50 -22.00 1.87
CA ALA A 70 -22.56 -23.45 1.83
C ALA A 70 -23.41 -23.91 3.01
N ASN A 71 -24.69 -23.59 2.96
CA ASN A 71 -25.69 -24.20 3.81
C ASN A 71 -26.97 -24.40 3.00
N ARG A 72 -27.22 -25.65 2.60
CA ARG A 72 -28.55 -26.24 2.73
C ARG A 72 -28.52 -27.74 2.48
N LYS A 73 -28.82 -28.48 3.55
CA LYS A 73 -29.45 -29.81 3.57
C LYS A 73 -28.58 -30.97 3.07
N ARG A 74 -27.92 -31.64 4.02
CA ARG A 74 -27.89 -33.11 3.96
C ARG A 74 -29.07 -33.59 4.80
N ALA A 75 -30.13 -33.94 4.09
CA ALA A 75 -31.24 -34.74 4.60
C ALA A 75 -30.77 -36.18 4.84
#